data_AF-M8BV58-F1
#
_entry.id   AF-M8BV58-F1
#
_cell.length_a   1.000
_cell.length_b   1.000
_cell.length_c   1.000
_cell.angle_alpha   90.00
_cell.angle_beta   90.00
_cell.angle_gamma   90.00
#
_symmetry.space_group_name_H-M   'P 1'
#
loop_
_entity.id
_entity.type
_entity.pdbx_description
1 polymer ?
#
loop_
_entity_poly.entity_id
_entity_poly.type
_entity_poly.pdbx_seq_one_letter_code
_entity_poly.pdbx_strand_id
1 'polypeptide(L)'
;MSWVVDMEKKLEDIELPVKAEKWPKHSIFRVPLRFKIDGRANSLYKPQTVSLGPFHHHDRRGAEEHKLRAVRHLLGLAAAEEVADELQDAYMDLGDEWRGEENNMGKFLKMMITDGCFLLEVMRGAATIGKKDSIPIGDYAHGDPIFSRHGIQHIKPFVQRDMLLVENQLPLRLLEKIVAAETGTFPVYV
;
A
#
# COMPACT_ATOMS: atom_id res chain seq x y z
N MET A 1 19.58 -40.59 25.35
CA MET A 1 19.13 -39.18 25.35
C MET A 1 17.81 -39.09 24.58
N SER A 2 16.67 -39.40 25.21
CA SER A 2 15.36 -39.51 24.52
C SER A 2 14.91 -38.19 23.90
N TRP A 3 15.12 -37.08 24.61
CA TRP A 3 14.69 -35.75 24.16
C TRP A 3 15.41 -35.27 22.88
N VAL A 4 16.64 -35.75 22.63
CA VAL A 4 17.39 -35.42 21.41
C VAL A 4 16.76 -36.12 20.21
N VAL A 5 16.42 -37.40 20.35
CA VAL A 5 15.76 -38.19 19.30
C VAL A 5 14.35 -37.64 19.01
N ASP A 6 13.62 -37.24 20.05
CA ASP A 6 12.31 -36.59 19.89
C ASP A 6 12.41 -35.21 19.19
N MET A 7 13.52 -34.49 19.39
CA MET A 7 13.81 -33.24 18.68
C MET A 7 14.22 -33.46 17.23
N GLU A 8 15.09 -34.44 16.96
CA GLU A 8 15.52 -34.81 15.60
C GLU A 8 14.32 -35.24 14.75
N LYS A 9 13.44 -36.08 15.30
CA LYS A 9 12.21 -36.49 14.62
C LYS A 9 11.27 -35.31 14.34
N LYS A 10 11.13 -34.37 15.28
CA LYS A 10 10.36 -33.13 15.07
C LYS A 10 10.99 -32.23 14.00
N LEU A 11 12.32 -32.23 13.87
CA LEU A 11 13.02 -31.45 12.84
C LEU A 11 12.89 -32.09 11.45
N GLU A 12 12.83 -33.42 11.36
CA GLU A 12 12.53 -34.15 10.12
C GLU A 12 11.08 -33.93 9.65
N ASP A 13 10.14 -33.82 10.59
CA ASP A 13 8.72 -33.52 10.31
C ASP A 13 8.48 -32.02 10.00
N ILE A 14 9.46 -31.14 10.26
CA ILE A 14 9.40 -29.75 9.81
C ILE A 14 9.80 -29.74 8.33
N GLU A 15 8.83 -29.99 7.45
CA GLU A 15 8.91 -29.49 6.08
C GLU A 15 9.28 -28.00 6.16
N LEU A 16 10.33 -27.57 5.45
CA LEU A 16 10.62 -26.15 5.29
C LEU A 16 9.30 -25.50 4.92
N PRO A 17 8.74 -24.62 5.78
CA PRO A 17 7.35 -24.26 5.66
C PRO A 17 7.16 -23.69 4.26
N VAL A 18 6.06 -24.00 3.57
CA VAL A 18 5.69 -23.37 2.28
C VAL A 18 5.85 -21.83 2.32
N LYS A 19 5.81 -21.24 3.52
CA LYS A 19 6.15 -19.84 3.81
C LYS A 19 7.59 -19.43 3.50
N ALA A 20 8.59 -20.31 3.65
CA ALA A 20 10.02 -20.02 3.42
C ALA A 20 10.31 -19.65 1.96
N GLU A 21 9.61 -20.25 1.00
CA GLU A 21 9.68 -19.86 -0.43
C GLU A 21 9.11 -18.45 -0.68
N LYS A 22 8.22 -17.98 0.20
CA LYS A 22 7.59 -16.64 0.09
C LYS A 22 8.38 -15.54 0.81
N TRP A 23 9.30 -15.88 1.72
CA TRP A 23 10.07 -14.88 2.46
C TRP A 23 10.84 -13.88 1.57
N PRO A 24 11.47 -14.29 0.46
CA PRO A 24 12.15 -13.33 -0.43
C PRO A 24 11.20 -12.36 -1.13
N LYS A 25 9.89 -12.69 -1.21
CA LYS A 25 8.88 -11.84 -1.84
C LYS A 25 8.30 -10.79 -0.88
N HIS A 26 8.40 -11.03 0.42
CA HIS A 26 7.89 -10.09 1.43
C HIS A 26 8.75 -8.83 1.48
N SER A 27 8.09 -7.68 1.36
CA SER A 27 8.70 -6.36 1.47
C SER A 27 7.94 -5.42 2.42
N ILE A 28 6.72 -5.80 2.84
CA ILE A 28 5.89 -5.05 3.77
C ILE A 28 5.60 -5.92 4.99
N PHE A 29 5.99 -5.43 6.16
CA PHE A 29 6.06 -6.23 7.38
C PHE A 29 5.05 -5.77 8.42
N ARG A 30 4.73 -6.66 9.36
CA ARG A 30 3.99 -6.31 10.57
C ARG A 30 4.97 -5.84 11.63
N VAL A 31 4.58 -4.84 12.41
CA VAL A 31 5.34 -4.39 13.58
C VAL A 31 5.29 -5.51 14.63
N PRO A 32 6.45 -6.03 15.07
CA PRO A 32 6.50 -7.09 16.07
C PRO A 32 5.75 -6.74 17.35
N LEU A 33 5.02 -7.71 17.92
CA LEU A 33 4.17 -7.50 19.11
C LEU A 33 4.91 -6.84 20.27
N ARG A 34 6.21 -7.15 20.46
CA ARG A 34 7.07 -6.55 21.49
C ARG A 34 7.11 -5.01 21.45
N PHE A 35 6.88 -4.40 20.29
CA PHE A 35 6.84 -2.95 20.14
C PHE A 35 5.44 -2.36 20.35
N LYS A 36 4.40 -3.20 20.46
CA LYS A 36 3.01 -2.80 20.68
C LYS A 36 2.51 -3.07 22.11
N ILE A 37 3.35 -3.61 23.00
CA ILE A 37 2.98 -4.04 24.36
C ILE A 37 2.43 -2.87 25.19
N ASP A 38 3.03 -1.68 25.06
CA ASP A 38 2.53 -0.49 25.71
C ASP A 38 1.46 0.17 24.85
N GLY A 39 0.23 0.33 25.38
CA GLY A 39 -0.89 0.90 24.63
C GLY A 39 -0.62 2.28 24.00
N ARG A 40 0.32 3.06 24.56
CA ARG A 40 0.82 4.31 23.93
C ARG A 40 1.71 4.03 22.72
N ALA A 41 2.62 3.06 22.79
CA ALA A 41 3.49 2.67 21.69
C ALA A 41 2.69 2.11 20.50
N ASN A 42 1.58 1.41 20.75
CA ASN A 42 0.71 0.90 19.69
C ASN A 42 0.18 2.01 18.77
N SER A 43 -0.08 3.21 19.31
CA SER A 43 -0.56 4.35 18.53
C SER A 43 0.50 4.97 17.60
N LEU A 44 1.79 4.72 17.86
CA LEU A 44 2.90 5.25 17.06
C LEU A 44 3.01 4.58 15.69
N TYR A 45 2.48 3.37 15.57
CA TYR A 45 2.52 2.59 14.34
C TYR A 45 1.24 2.69 13.51
N LYS A 46 0.26 3.49 13.98
CA LYS A 46 -0.99 3.70 13.25
C LYS A 46 -0.95 4.98 12.42
N PRO A 47 -1.49 4.97 11.19
CA PRO A 47 -1.63 6.19 10.40
C PRO A 47 -2.52 7.20 11.13
N GLN A 48 -2.29 8.48 10.89
CA GLN A 48 -3.07 9.57 11.50
C GLN A 48 -3.96 10.32 10.50
N THR A 49 -3.62 10.24 9.22
CA THR A 49 -4.17 11.04 8.12
C THR A 49 -4.80 10.12 7.09
N VAL A 50 -4.05 9.13 6.61
CA VAL A 50 -4.49 8.21 5.55
C VAL A 50 -4.01 6.79 5.81
N SER A 51 -4.95 5.86 5.76
CA SER A 51 -4.64 4.44 5.74
C SER A 51 -4.27 4.03 4.32
N LEU A 52 -3.18 3.30 4.16
CA LEU A 52 -2.70 2.76 2.90
C LEU A 52 -2.47 1.26 3.06
N GLY A 53 -3.05 0.50 2.15
CA GLY A 53 -2.92 -0.95 2.15
C GLY A 53 -3.77 -1.66 3.21
N PRO A 54 -3.62 -2.99 3.31
CA PRO A 54 -4.54 -3.87 4.02
C PRO A 54 -4.48 -3.72 5.54
N PHE A 55 -3.30 -3.49 6.12
CA PHE A 55 -3.10 -3.60 7.56
C PHE A 55 -3.83 -2.54 8.38
N HIS A 56 -4.07 -1.36 7.81
CA HIS A 56 -4.78 -0.25 8.45
C HIS A 56 -6.00 0.23 7.68
N HIS A 57 -6.48 -0.51 6.68
CA HIS A 57 -7.51 -0.06 5.74
C HIS A 57 -8.75 0.60 6.41
N HIS A 58 -9.13 0.15 7.61
CA HIS A 58 -10.29 0.66 8.32
C HIS A 58 -10.02 1.77 9.37
N ASP A 59 -8.76 2.12 9.63
CA ASP A 59 -8.38 3.06 10.69
C ASP A 59 -8.65 4.54 10.34
N ARG A 60 -8.53 4.95 9.06
CA ARG A 60 -8.69 6.36 8.61
C ARG A 60 -9.62 6.50 7.41
N ARG A 61 -10.92 6.48 7.68
CA ARG A 61 -11.98 6.56 6.65
C ARG A 61 -12.18 7.94 6.03
N GLY A 62 -11.67 9.01 6.67
CA GLY A 62 -11.87 10.39 6.20
C GLY A 62 -11.21 10.68 4.83
N ALA A 63 -10.24 9.86 4.42
CA ALA A 63 -9.57 10.00 3.13
C ALA A 63 -10.24 9.23 1.98
N GLU A 64 -11.18 8.31 2.26
CA GLU A 64 -11.70 7.37 1.25
C GLU A 64 -12.41 8.06 0.07
N GLU A 65 -13.16 9.13 0.35
CA GLU A 65 -13.78 9.93 -0.71
C GLU A 65 -12.72 10.56 -1.64
N HIS A 66 -11.64 11.07 -1.06
CA HIS A 66 -10.56 11.70 -1.82
C HIS A 66 -9.74 10.66 -2.61
N LYS A 67 -9.62 9.42 -2.11
CA LYS A 67 -9.03 8.33 -2.88
C LYS A 67 -9.85 7.98 -4.12
N LEU A 68 -11.18 7.90 -3.99
CA LEU A 68 -12.06 7.66 -5.14
C LEU A 68 -11.98 8.79 -6.17
N ARG A 69 -11.86 10.04 -5.70
CA ARG A 69 -11.63 11.19 -6.59
C ARG A 69 -10.32 11.07 -7.38
N ALA A 70 -9.24 10.61 -6.75
CA ALA A 70 -7.97 10.33 -7.42
C ALA A 70 -8.09 9.23 -8.50
N VAL A 71 -8.85 8.17 -8.22
CA VAL A 71 -9.11 7.10 -9.21
C VAL A 71 -9.86 7.63 -10.43
N ARG A 72 -10.88 8.48 -10.23
CA ARG A 72 -11.61 9.13 -11.34
C ARG A 72 -10.66 9.90 -12.26
N HIS A 73 -9.61 10.48 -11.68
CA HIS A 73 -8.65 11.28 -12.41
C HIS A 73 -7.60 10.43 -13.15
N LEU A 74 -7.12 9.34 -12.55
CA LEU A 74 -6.01 8.54 -13.09
C LEU A 74 -6.40 7.37 -14.01
N LEU A 75 -7.70 7.12 -14.25
CA LEU A 75 -8.27 6.12 -15.20
C LEU A 75 -7.33 4.94 -15.57
N GLY A 76 -6.89 4.18 -14.56
CA GLY A 76 -5.95 3.06 -14.69
C GLY A 76 -6.41 1.80 -13.94
N LEU A 77 -7.73 1.58 -13.84
CA LEU A 77 -8.35 0.55 -13.01
C LEU A 77 -7.93 -0.90 -13.33
N ALA A 78 -7.46 -1.17 -14.54
CA ALA A 78 -7.21 -2.55 -15.00
C ALA A 78 -5.75 -3.04 -14.83
N ALA A 79 -4.82 -2.18 -14.39
CA ALA A 79 -3.40 -2.49 -14.51
C ALA A 79 -2.81 -3.34 -13.38
N ALA A 80 -3.49 -3.41 -12.23
CA ALA A 80 -2.99 -4.12 -11.05
C ALA A 80 -3.39 -5.60 -11.03
N GLU A 81 -4.32 -6.03 -11.88
CA GLU A 81 -4.79 -7.43 -11.93
C GLU A 81 -3.66 -8.40 -12.30
N GLU A 82 -2.81 -8.03 -13.27
CA GLU A 82 -1.68 -8.86 -13.72
C GLU A 82 -0.64 -9.14 -12.63
N VAL A 83 -0.54 -8.26 -11.63
CA VAL A 83 0.46 -8.34 -10.55
C VAL A 83 -0.18 -8.66 -9.20
N ALA A 84 -1.45 -9.06 -9.18
CA ALA A 84 -2.20 -9.25 -7.94
C ALA A 84 -1.49 -10.19 -6.95
N ASP A 85 -0.97 -11.31 -7.44
CA ASP A 85 -0.22 -12.27 -6.63
C ASP A 85 1.09 -11.70 -6.09
N GLU A 86 1.83 -10.94 -6.91
CA GLU A 86 3.05 -10.24 -6.48
C GLU A 86 2.74 -9.19 -5.39
N LEU A 87 1.65 -8.44 -5.57
CA LEU A 87 1.21 -7.46 -4.59
C LEU A 87 0.80 -8.12 -3.27
N GLN A 88 0.09 -9.24 -3.31
CA GLN A 88 -0.26 -9.98 -2.09
C GLN A 88 0.97 -10.62 -1.43
N ASP A 89 1.87 -11.22 -2.21
CA ASP A 89 3.11 -11.83 -1.72
C ASP A 89 4.07 -10.78 -1.13
N ALA A 90 3.93 -9.49 -1.48
CA ALA A 90 4.69 -8.41 -0.84
C ALA A 90 4.36 -8.24 0.66
N TYR A 91 3.17 -8.62 1.11
CA TYR A 91 2.73 -8.47 2.50
C TYR A 91 2.99 -9.73 3.34
N MET A 92 3.76 -9.58 4.42
CA MET A 92 3.92 -10.60 5.44
C MET A 92 2.63 -10.77 6.26
N ASP A 93 2.19 -12.02 6.45
CA ASP A 93 0.99 -12.35 7.24
C ASP A 93 -0.28 -11.59 6.78
N LEU A 94 -0.42 -11.39 5.46
CA LEU A 94 -1.64 -10.84 4.87
C LEU A 94 -2.84 -11.74 5.19
N GLY A 95 -3.88 -11.17 5.80
CA GLY A 95 -5.07 -11.91 6.24
C GLY A 95 -5.90 -12.49 5.09
N ASP A 96 -6.64 -13.57 5.40
CA ASP A 96 -7.44 -14.32 4.43
C ASP A 96 -8.55 -13.48 3.78
N GLU A 97 -9.01 -12.41 4.44
CA GLU A 97 -9.96 -11.43 3.91
C GLU A 97 -9.44 -10.66 2.67
N TRP A 98 -8.14 -10.76 2.40
CA TRP A 98 -7.46 -10.17 1.25
C TRP A 98 -6.93 -11.22 0.27
N ARG A 99 -7.11 -12.52 0.54
CA ARG A 99 -6.63 -13.65 -0.26
C ARG A 99 -7.75 -14.61 -0.63
N GLY A 100 -7.45 -15.55 -1.53
CA GLY A 100 -8.32 -16.68 -1.83
C GLY A 100 -9.41 -16.34 -2.85
N GLU A 101 -10.67 -16.40 -2.42
CA GLU A 101 -11.84 -16.26 -3.29
C GLU A 101 -11.80 -14.99 -4.17
N GLU A 102 -12.37 -15.07 -5.37
CA GLU A 102 -12.37 -13.98 -6.37
C GLU A 102 -12.87 -12.64 -5.79
N ASN A 103 -13.86 -12.69 -4.89
CA ASN A 103 -14.37 -11.51 -4.19
C ASN A 103 -13.33 -10.83 -3.29
N ASN A 104 -12.49 -11.59 -2.60
CA ASN A 104 -11.43 -11.05 -1.73
C ASN A 104 -10.30 -10.44 -2.57
N MET A 105 -9.96 -11.08 -3.69
CA MET A 105 -8.99 -10.54 -4.63
C MET A 105 -9.47 -9.21 -5.23
N GLY A 106 -10.72 -9.14 -5.69
CA GLY A 106 -11.30 -7.90 -6.22
C GLY A 106 -11.33 -6.78 -5.17
N LYS A 107 -11.66 -7.11 -3.92
CA LYS A 107 -11.62 -6.15 -2.79
C LYS A 107 -10.20 -5.65 -2.52
N PHE A 108 -9.20 -6.55 -2.53
CA PHE A 108 -7.80 -6.21 -2.35
C PHE A 108 -7.30 -5.29 -3.46
N LEU A 109 -7.54 -5.64 -4.72
CA LEU A 109 -7.12 -4.84 -5.87
C LEU A 109 -7.79 -3.47 -5.89
N LYS A 110 -9.09 -3.40 -5.59
CA LYS A 110 -9.81 -2.13 -5.46
C LYS A 110 -9.12 -1.20 -4.45
N MET A 111 -8.78 -1.72 -3.28
CA MET A 111 -8.05 -0.98 -2.25
C MET A 111 -6.66 -0.55 -2.71
N MET A 112 -5.89 -1.46 -3.31
CA MET A 112 -4.56 -1.15 -3.85
C MET A 112 -4.65 0.01 -4.86
N ILE A 113 -5.56 -0.08 -5.83
CA ILE A 113 -5.71 0.94 -6.87
C ILE A 113 -6.15 2.28 -6.26
N THR A 114 -7.14 2.28 -5.36
CA THR A 114 -7.59 3.53 -4.72
C THR A 114 -6.48 4.21 -3.92
N ASP A 115 -5.72 3.43 -3.16
CA ASP A 115 -4.65 3.94 -2.31
C ASP A 115 -3.45 4.40 -3.14
N GLY A 116 -3.10 3.65 -4.19
CA GLY A 116 -2.01 3.97 -5.11
C GLY A 116 -2.29 5.23 -5.94
N CYS A 117 -3.50 5.36 -6.50
CA CYS A 117 -3.91 6.56 -7.22
C CYS A 117 -3.85 7.80 -6.32
N PHE A 118 -4.38 7.70 -5.10
CA PHE A 118 -4.31 8.80 -4.12
C PHE A 118 -2.86 9.20 -3.80
N LEU A 119 -2.00 8.23 -3.53
CA LEU A 119 -0.60 8.49 -3.21
C LEU A 119 0.12 9.17 -4.38
N LEU A 120 -0.12 8.71 -5.62
CA LEU A 120 0.47 9.31 -6.82
C LEU A 120 0.02 10.75 -7.04
N GLU A 121 -1.28 11.05 -6.90
CA GLU A 121 -1.80 12.42 -6.97
C GLU A 121 -1.11 13.34 -5.96
N VAL A 122 -1.01 12.90 -4.70
CA VAL A 122 -0.39 13.72 -3.63
C VAL A 122 1.10 13.94 -3.89
N MET A 123 1.83 12.91 -4.33
CA MET A 123 3.27 13.01 -4.58
C MET A 123 3.60 13.83 -5.84
N ARG A 124 2.83 13.68 -6.92
CA ARG A 124 3.03 14.44 -8.16
C ARG A 124 2.66 15.90 -7.98
N GLY A 125 1.58 16.16 -7.25
CA GLY A 125 1.21 17.51 -6.89
C GLY A 125 2.28 18.28 -6.14
N ALA A 126 3.14 17.56 -5.41
CA ALA A 126 4.26 18.18 -4.73
C ALA A 126 5.42 18.57 -5.65
N ALA A 127 5.64 17.82 -6.74
CA ALA A 127 6.72 18.04 -7.70
C ALA A 127 6.47 19.25 -8.62
N THR A 128 5.22 19.73 -8.67
CA THR A 128 4.81 20.91 -9.44
C THR A 128 4.84 22.21 -8.63
N ILE A 129 4.84 22.13 -7.29
CA ILE A 129 4.90 23.30 -6.40
C ILE A 129 6.24 24.03 -6.59
N GLY A 130 6.21 25.17 -7.29
CA GLY A 130 7.36 26.03 -7.51
C GLY A 130 7.73 26.24 -8.98
N LYS A 131 7.16 25.45 -9.89
CA LYS A 131 7.30 25.69 -11.34
C LYS A 131 6.20 26.67 -11.79
N LYS A 132 6.60 27.86 -12.24
CA LYS A 132 5.71 28.93 -12.71
C LYS A 132 4.74 28.48 -13.81
N ASP A 133 5.14 27.47 -14.59
CA ASP A 133 4.38 26.92 -15.72
C ASP A 133 3.87 25.49 -15.44
N SER A 134 3.72 25.12 -14.16
CA SER A 134 3.19 23.79 -13.85
C SER A 134 1.72 23.67 -14.24
N ILE A 135 1.44 22.64 -15.04
CA ILE A 135 0.09 22.18 -15.38
C ILE A 135 -0.66 21.95 -14.04
N PRO A 136 -1.91 22.43 -13.89
CA PRO A 136 -2.76 22.06 -12.76
C PRO A 136 -2.70 20.55 -12.53
N ILE A 137 -2.66 20.14 -11.27
CA ILE A 137 -2.80 18.73 -10.92
C ILE A 137 -4.23 18.37 -11.32
N GLY A 138 -4.38 17.80 -12.50
CA GLY A 138 -5.67 17.45 -13.04
C GLY A 138 -6.69 18.58 -13.20
N ASP A 139 -7.95 18.17 -13.28
CA ASP A 139 -9.14 19.02 -13.40
C ASP A 139 -9.71 19.48 -12.05
N TYR A 140 -8.94 19.40 -10.96
CA TYR A 140 -9.41 19.78 -9.62
C TYR A 140 -9.63 21.29 -9.49
N ALA A 141 -10.70 21.67 -8.78
CA ALA A 141 -11.04 23.06 -8.52
C ALA A 141 -9.91 23.77 -7.75
N HIS A 142 -9.69 25.07 -8.02
CA HIS A 142 -8.67 25.87 -7.34
C HIS A 142 -8.82 25.90 -5.81
N GLY A 143 -10.06 25.81 -5.30
CA GLY A 143 -10.37 25.76 -3.87
C GLY A 143 -10.46 24.35 -3.28
N ASP A 144 -10.05 23.32 -4.01
CA ASP A 144 -10.15 21.95 -3.53
C ASP A 144 -9.34 21.73 -2.24
N PRO A 145 -9.90 21.14 -1.18
CA PRO A 145 -9.21 21.04 0.11
C PRO A 145 -8.01 20.08 0.10
N ILE A 146 -7.91 19.18 -0.89
CA ILE A 146 -6.89 18.12 -0.93
C ILE A 146 -5.94 18.28 -2.11
N PHE A 147 -6.47 18.36 -3.33
CA PHE A 147 -5.67 18.30 -4.57
C PHE A 147 -5.40 19.67 -5.19
N SER A 148 -5.93 20.76 -4.62
CA SER A 148 -5.47 22.10 -5.01
C SER A 148 -4.02 22.31 -4.60
N ARG A 149 -3.35 23.31 -5.18
CA ARG A 149 -1.98 23.68 -4.81
C ARG A 149 -1.80 23.87 -3.30
N HIS A 150 -2.75 24.56 -2.65
CA HIS A 150 -2.72 24.78 -1.20
C HIS A 150 -3.06 23.49 -0.43
N GLY A 151 -4.07 22.74 -0.88
CA GLY A 151 -4.43 21.44 -0.29
C GLY A 151 -3.23 20.50 -0.22
N ILE A 152 -2.51 20.34 -1.33
CA ILE A 152 -1.32 19.49 -1.42
C ILE A 152 -0.20 19.99 -0.49
N GLN A 153 0.08 21.30 -0.47
CA GLN A 153 1.07 21.88 0.44
C GLN A 153 0.79 21.52 1.90
N HIS A 154 -0.49 21.52 2.29
CA HIS A 154 -0.90 21.22 3.66
C HIS A 154 -0.91 19.72 3.97
N ILE A 155 -1.48 18.89 3.10
CA ILE A 155 -1.70 17.47 3.41
C ILE A 155 -0.46 16.59 3.19
N LYS A 156 0.41 16.96 2.23
CA LYS A 156 1.54 16.14 1.80
C LYS A 156 2.46 15.72 2.95
N PRO A 157 2.92 16.60 3.88
CA PRO A 157 3.82 16.18 4.96
C PRO A 157 3.21 15.09 5.84
N PHE A 158 1.89 15.13 6.05
CA PHE A 158 1.18 14.16 6.88
C PHE A 158 0.98 12.82 6.16
N VAL A 159 0.68 12.84 4.86
CA VAL A 159 0.64 11.64 4.01
C VAL A 159 2.02 10.99 3.91
N GLN A 160 3.08 11.80 3.74
CA GLN A 160 4.47 11.31 3.71
C GLN A 160 4.88 10.63 5.02
N ARG A 161 4.46 11.19 6.16
CA ARG A 161 4.71 10.55 7.45
C ARG A 161 3.99 9.21 7.55
N ASP A 162 2.72 9.17 7.15
CA ASP A 162 1.91 7.95 7.23
C ASP A 162 2.42 6.86 6.28
N MET A 163 2.87 7.17 5.06
CA MET A 163 3.39 6.17 4.11
C MET A 163 4.73 5.54 4.56
N LEU A 164 5.44 6.17 5.49
CA LEU A 164 6.70 5.67 6.05
C LEU A 164 6.47 4.73 7.24
N LEU A 165 5.23 4.59 7.74
CA LEU A 165 4.91 3.62 8.77
C LEU A 165 5.01 2.21 8.19
N VAL A 166 5.66 1.31 8.92
CA VAL A 166 5.95 -0.07 8.50
C VAL A 166 4.68 -0.83 8.08
N GLU A 167 3.55 -0.57 8.76
CA GLU A 167 2.27 -1.23 8.47
C GLU A 167 1.38 -0.45 7.47
N ASN A 168 1.85 0.65 6.88
CA ASN A 168 1.02 1.53 6.05
C ASN A 168 1.68 1.82 4.69
N GLN A 169 2.29 0.78 4.10
CA GLN A 169 3.04 0.86 2.85
C GLN A 169 2.27 0.23 1.68
N LEU A 170 2.60 0.68 0.48
CA LEU A 170 2.18 0.10 -0.79
C LEU A 170 3.41 -0.43 -1.55
N PRO A 171 3.32 -1.57 -2.25
CA PRO A 171 4.42 -2.06 -3.07
C PRO A 171 4.75 -1.07 -4.18
N LEU A 172 6.04 -0.83 -4.46
CA LEU A 172 6.45 0.06 -5.56
C LEU A 172 5.89 -0.42 -6.91
N ARG A 173 5.83 -1.74 -7.11
CA ARG A 173 5.27 -2.40 -8.29
C ARG A 173 3.85 -1.96 -8.62
N LEU A 174 3.01 -1.74 -7.62
CA LEU A 174 1.68 -1.19 -7.80
C LEU A 174 1.74 0.19 -8.46
N LEU A 175 2.59 1.07 -7.94
CA LEU A 175 2.74 2.43 -8.45
C LEU A 175 3.27 2.41 -9.89
N GLU A 176 4.27 1.57 -10.19
CA GLU A 176 4.79 1.38 -11.55
C GLU A 176 3.68 1.00 -12.54
N LYS A 177 2.83 0.04 -12.17
CA LYS A 177 1.70 -0.41 -13.01
C LYS A 177 0.65 0.68 -13.23
N ILE A 178 0.29 1.44 -12.19
CA ILE A 178 -0.66 2.55 -12.32
C ILE A 178 -0.10 3.62 -13.26
N VAL A 179 1.17 4.00 -13.10
CA VAL A 179 1.82 5.00 -13.97
C VAL A 179 1.90 4.50 -15.41
N ALA A 180 2.29 3.24 -15.62
CA ALA A 180 2.37 2.62 -16.94
C ALA A 180 1.03 2.64 -17.69
N ALA A 181 -0.06 2.36 -16.97
CA ALA A 181 -1.40 2.35 -17.52
C ALA A 181 -1.88 3.75 -17.94
N GLU A 182 -1.58 4.75 -17.10
CA GLU A 182 -1.90 6.15 -17.39
C GLU A 182 -1.15 6.69 -18.61
N THR A 183 0.14 6.34 -18.76
CA THR A 183 0.97 6.84 -19.87
C THR A 183 0.87 6.01 -21.15
N GLY A 184 0.12 4.90 -21.14
CA GLY A 184 0.01 3.97 -22.27
C GLY A 184 1.31 3.23 -22.61
N THR A 185 2.32 3.30 -21.73
CA THR A 185 3.59 2.59 -21.87
C THR A 185 3.61 1.44 -20.89
N PHE A 186 3.30 0.24 -21.39
CA PHE A 186 3.63 -0.97 -20.66
C PHE A 186 5.17 -1.05 -20.52
N PRO A 187 5.71 -1.16 -19.30
CA PRO A 187 7.15 -1.36 -19.14
C PRO A 187 7.52 -2.69 -19.78
N VAL A 188 8.39 -2.64 -20.78
CA VAL A 188 9.13 -3.80 -21.25
C VAL A 188 10.18 -4.08 -20.18
N TYR A 189 9.88 -5.03 -19.30
CA TYR A 189 10.91 -5.57 -18.42
C TYR A 189 11.80 -6.49 -19.25
N VAL A 190 13.09 -6.14 -19.33
CA VAL A 190 14.18 -6.99 -19.86
C VAL A 190 14.64 -7.92 -18.75
#